data_AF-A0A8B6GAA1-F1
#
_entry.id   AF-A0A8B6GAA1-F1
#
_cell.length_a   1.000
_cell.length_b   1.000
_cell.length_c   1.000
_cell.angle_alpha   90.00
_cell.angle_beta   90.00
_cell.angle_gamma   90.00
#
_symmetry.space_group_name_H-M   'P 1'
#
loop_
_entity.id
_entity.type
_entity.pdbx_description
1 polymer ?
#
loop_
_entity_poly.entity_id
_entity_poly.type
_entity_poly.pdbx_seq_one_letter_code
_entity_poly.pdbx_strand_id
1 'polypeptide(L)'
;MATEIPSEESNYIKISLLILKISQRAVQLKFDTEFHPDCLQETLDRNIDKLRELQRMNRINQHQWTLLFPSKGKPSSEKYEKYDITLMINLIRNLTDIQIRSELPSPTQVSVGDDLSRIQYYRIKIAHMDSCMVEDGDFNIYWEDIAQ
;
A
#
# COMPACT_ATOMS: atom_id res chain seq x y z
N MET A 1 8.36 -35.81 2.93
CA MET A 1 9.58 -35.00 3.11
C MET A 1 9.33 -33.69 2.42
N ALA A 2 9.42 -32.56 3.13
CA ALA A 2 9.41 -31.24 2.49
C ALA A 2 10.80 -31.04 1.85
N THR A 3 10.83 -30.88 0.53
CA THR A 3 12.02 -30.43 -0.20
C THR A 3 12.34 -28.99 0.21
N GLU A 4 13.63 -28.64 0.26
CA GLU A 4 14.07 -27.26 0.49
C GLU A 4 13.48 -26.35 -0.60
N ILE A 5 12.98 -25.18 -0.19
CA ILE A 5 12.47 -24.16 -1.10
C ILE A 5 13.68 -23.56 -1.84
N PRO A 6 13.71 -23.51 -3.18
CA PRO A 6 14.77 -22.86 -3.96
C PRO A 6 15.03 -21.41 -3.50
N SER A 7 16.25 -20.93 -3.68
CA SER A 7 16.67 -19.57 -3.29
C SER A 7 15.71 -18.51 -3.85
N GLU A 8 15.32 -18.65 -5.10
CA GLU A 8 14.51 -17.68 -5.82
C GLU A 8 13.07 -17.63 -5.28
N GLU A 9 12.51 -18.79 -4.93
CA GLU A 9 11.19 -18.87 -4.29
C GLU A 9 11.24 -18.32 -2.85
N SER A 10 12.33 -18.58 -2.13
CA SER A 10 12.59 -18.00 -0.81
C SER A 10 12.67 -16.48 -0.86
N ASN A 11 13.36 -15.93 -1.86
CA ASN A 11 13.47 -14.49 -2.09
C ASN A 11 12.11 -13.85 -2.40
N TYR A 12 11.30 -14.48 -3.25
CA TYR A 12 9.93 -14.04 -3.53
C TYR A 12 9.09 -13.97 -2.24
N ILE A 13 9.17 -14.99 -1.38
CA ILE A 13 8.46 -15.03 -0.10
C ILE A 13 8.95 -13.90 0.82
N LYS A 14 10.26 -13.70 0.93
CA LYS A 14 10.84 -12.63 1.77
C LYS A 14 10.37 -11.24 1.33
N ILE A 15 10.41 -10.94 0.03
CA ILE A 15 9.94 -9.65 -0.51
C ILE A 15 8.43 -9.50 -0.32
N SER A 16 7.66 -10.55 -0.57
CA SER A 16 6.21 -10.54 -0.33
C SER A 16 5.89 -10.22 1.13
N LEU A 17 6.62 -10.81 2.09
CA LEU A 17 6.46 -10.52 3.51
C LEU A 17 6.91 -9.10 3.87
N LEU A 18 8.01 -8.61 3.30
CA LEU A 18 8.48 -7.24 3.48
C LEU A 18 7.37 -6.25 3.09
N ILE A 19 6.79 -6.41 1.90
CA ILE A 19 5.72 -5.52 1.39
C ILE A 19 4.42 -5.67 2.21
N LEU A 20 3.95 -6.90 2.43
CA LEU A 20 2.62 -7.14 3.00
C LEU A 20 2.56 -6.95 4.52
N LYS A 21 3.67 -7.09 5.24
CA LYS A 21 3.70 -7.00 6.70
C LYS A 21 4.47 -5.79 7.20
N ILE A 22 5.71 -5.63 6.72
CA ILE A 22 6.61 -4.61 7.26
C ILE A 22 6.24 -3.24 6.68
N SER A 23 6.14 -3.12 5.36
CA SER A 23 5.72 -1.87 4.70
C SER A 23 4.28 -1.50 5.08
N GLN A 24 3.36 -2.47 5.24
CA GLN A 24 2.01 -2.20 5.75
C GLN A 24 2.03 -1.41 7.07
N ARG A 25 2.88 -1.81 8.02
CA ARG A 25 2.99 -1.12 9.32
C ARG A 25 3.56 0.28 9.17
N ALA A 26 4.59 0.46 8.32
CA ALA A 26 5.18 1.77 8.07
C ALA A 26 4.17 2.73 7.40
N VAL A 27 3.43 2.24 6.40
CA VAL A 27 2.36 2.99 5.74
C VAL A 27 1.24 3.35 6.71
N GLN A 28 0.85 2.43 7.61
CA GLN A 28 -0.16 2.69 8.62
C GLN A 28 0.27 3.82 9.58
N LEU A 29 1.52 3.80 10.08
CA LEU A 29 2.03 4.88 10.92
C LEU A 29 2.01 6.24 10.21
N LYS A 30 2.37 6.27 8.93
CA LYS A 30 2.29 7.49 8.13
C LYS A 30 0.83 7.91 7.92
N PHE A 31 -0.05 6.96 7.61
CA PHE A 31 -1.47 7.19 7.42
C PHE A 31 -2.11 7.82 8.68
N ASP A 32 -1.82 7.29 9.86
CA ASP A 32 -2.35 7.79 11.14
C ASP A 32 -1.85 9.22 11.46
N THR A 33 -0.67 9.59 10.94
CA THR A 33 -0.13 10.96 11.06
C THR A 33 -0.88 11.94 10.17
N GLU A 34 -1.28 11.51 8.97
CA GLU A 34 -2.02 12.36 8.01
C GLU A 34 -3.53 12.41 8.31
N PHE A 35 -4.08 11.30 8.80
CA PHE A 35 -5.50 11.13 9.08
C PHE A 35 -5.69 10.61 10.49
N HIS A 36 -5.79 11.52 11.45
CA HIS A 36 -6.06 11.14 12.84
C HIS A 36 -7.34 10.28 12.89
N PRO A 37 -7.33 9.11 13.55
CA PRO A 37 -8.45 8.16 13.53
C PRO A 37 -9.80 8.79 13.89
N ASP A 38 -9.81 9.68 14.87
CA ASP A 38 -11.02 10.39 15.33
C ASP A 38 -11.62 11.34 14.28
N CYS A 39 -10.80 11.82 13.33
CA CYS A 39 -11.19 12.77 12.29
C CYS A 39 -11.23 12.13 10.89
N LEU A 40 -10.93 10.83 10.78
CA LEU A 40 -10.86 10.13 9.51
C LEU A 40 -12.21 10.16 8.79
N GLN A 41 -13.30 9.83 9.47
CA GLN A 41 -14.63 9.79 8.84
C GLN A 41 -15.04 11.17 8.31
N GLU A 42 -14.80 12.23 9.09
CA GLU A 42 -15.09 13.60 8.66
C GLU A 42 -14.27 13.97 7.41
N THR A 43 -13.00 13.57 7.36
CA THR A 43 -12.14 13.78 6.19
C THR A 43 -12.66 13.03 4.96
N LEU A 44 -13.12 11.78 5.13
CA LEU A 44 -13.72 10.99 4.06
C LEU A 44 -15.02 11.64 3.55
N ASP A 45 -15.89 12.08 4.46
CA ASP A 45 -17.17 12.69 4.14
C ASP A 45 -16.98 14.02 3.39
N ARG A 46 -16.03 14.86 3.83
CA ARG A 46 -15.66 16.12 3.14
C ARG A 46 -15.12 15.90 1.72
N ASN A 47 -14.54 14.73 1.45
CA ASN A 47 -13.92 14.39 0.17
C ASN A 47 -14.71 13.36 -0.64
N ILE A 48 -16.00 13.14 -0.32
CA ILE A 48 -16.81 12.06 -0.89
C ILE A 48 -16.88 12.10 -2.42
N ASP A 49 -16.96 13.29 -3.03
CA ASP A 49 -17.03 13.44 -4.48
C ASP A 49 -15.74 12.97 -5.16
N LYS A 50 -14.58 13.32 -4.58
CA LYS A 50 -13.28 12.85 -5.06
C LYS A 50 -13.14 11.34 -4.90
N LEU A 51 -13.62 10.78 -3.78
CA LEU A 51 -13.61 9.34 -3.55
C LEU A 51 -14.52 8.59 -4.53
N ARG A 52 -15.70 9.14 -4.87
CA ARG A 52 -16.59 8.57 -5.90
C ARG A 52 -15.94 8.54 -7.27
N GLU A 53 -15.19 9.59 -7.62
CA GLU A 53 -14.43 9.60 -8.88
C GLU A 53 -13.34 8.51 -8.90
N LEU A 54 -12.62 8.33 -7.80
CA LEU A 54 -11.65 7.23 -7.67
C LEU A 54 -12.33 5.85 -7.76
N GLN A 55 -13.54 5.70 -7.23
CA GLN A 55 -14.33 4.48 -7.37
C GLN A 55 -14.71 4.24 -8.84
N ARG A 56 -15.19 5.26 -9.55
CA ARG A 56 -15.53 5.18 -10.97
C ARG A 56 -14.34 4.81 -11.85
N MET A 57 -13.15 5.27 -11.47
CA MET A 57 -11.87 4.94 -12.12
C MET A 57 -11.29 3.57 -11.71
N ASN A 58 -12.00 2.78 -10.88
CA ASN A 58 -11.51 1.52 -10.31
C ASN A 58 -10.22 1.64 -9.48
N ARG A 59 -9.89 2.84 -8.99
CA ARG A 59 -8.76 3.03 -8.04
C ARG A 59 -9.15 2.67 -6.61
N ILE A 60 -10.44 2.73 -6.31
CA ILE A 60 -11.06 2.18 -5.09
C ILE A 60 -12.09 1.16 -5.54
N ASN A 61 -11.86 -0.12 -5.23
CA ASN A 61 -12.81 -1.17 -5.61
C ASN A 61 -14.02 -1.20 -4.66
N GLN A 62 -15.05 -1.98 -5.00
CA GLN A 62 -16.28 -2.05 -4.20
C GLN A 62 -16.02 -2.50 -2.75
N HIS A 63 -15.09 -3.43 -2.53
CA HIS A 63 -14.74 -3.87 -1.18
C HIS A 63 -14.15 -2.73 -0.36
N GLN A 64 -13.16 -2.02 -0.91
CA GLN A 64 -12.55 -0.84 -0.29
C GLN A 64 -13.59 0.26 -0.05
N TRP A 65 -14.50 0.49 -0.99
CA TRP A 65 -15.59 1.46 -0.82
C TRP A 65 -16.46 1.14 0.41
N THR A 66 -16.81 -0.14 0.60
CA THR A 66 -17.59 -0.55 1.78
C THR A 66 -16.83 -0.46 3.10
N LEU A 67 -15.49 -0.41 3.06
CA LEU A 67 -14.66 -0.12 4.23
C LEU A 67 -14.66 1.38 4.56
N LEU A 68 -14.65 2.26 3.55
CA LEU A 68 -14.72 3.72 3.72
C LEU A 68 -16.10 4.19 4.17
N PHE A 69 -17.16 3.63 3.56
CA PHE A 69 -18.55 4.02 3.77
C PHE A 69 -19.41 2.79 4.07
N PRO A 70 -19.36 2.28 5.31
CA PRO A 70 -20.18 1.14 5.70
C PRO A 70 -21.67 1.50 5.68
N SER A 71 -22.52 0.55 5.28
CA SER A 71 -23.97 0.70 5.40
C SER A 71 -24.39 1.07 6.82
N LYS A 72 -25.40 1.94 6.94
CA LYS A 72 -25.91 2.48 8.22
C LYS A 72 -26.08 1.36 9.26
N GLY A 73 -25.45 1.52 10.42
CA GLY A 73 -25.58 0.61 11.58
C GLY A 73 -24.32 -0.14 12.01
N LYS A 74 -23.17 0.05 11.36
CA LYS A 74 -21.86 -0.47 11.85
C LYS A 74 -20.94 0.69 12.24
N PRO A 75 -20.33 0.69 13.44
CA PRO A 75 -19.38 1.72 13.83
C PRO A 75 -18.21 1.80 12.83
N SER A 76 -17.81 3.04 12.52
CA SER A 76 -16.70 3.38 11.61
C SER A 76 -15.34 3.20 12.28
N SER A 77 -15.27 3.41 13.59
CA SER A 77 -14.03 3.43 14.39
C SER A 77 -13.28 2.10 14.50
N GLU A 78 -13.92 0.95 14.20
CA GLU A 78 -13.30 -0.37 14.33
C GLU A 78 -12.69 -0.93 13.02
N LYS A 79 -12.54 -0.11 11.96
CA LYS A 79 -12.28 -0.68 10.61
C LYS A 79 -11.10 -0.13 9.81
N TYR A 80 -10.43 0.95 10.22
CA TYR A 80 -9.26 1.39 9.44
C TYR A 80 -8.06 0.44 9.59
N GLU A 81 -8.01 -0.38 10.67
CA GLU A 81 -7.07 -1.52 10.78
C GLU A 81 -7.21 -2.53 9.61
N LYS A 82 -8.34 -2.52 8.92
CA LYS A 82 -8.61 -3.40 7.76
C LYS A 82 -8.21 -2.75 6.44
N TYR A 83 -7.69 -1.53 6.44
CA TYR A 83 -7.25 -0.87 5.21
C TYR A 83 -5.98 -1.56 4.73
N ASP A 84 -6.06 -2.14 3.54
CA ASP A 84 -4.89 -2.66 2.87
C ASP A 84 -3.95 -1.51 2.45
N ILE A 85 -2.68 -1.85 2.22
CA ILE A 85 -1.64 -0.89 1.83
C ILE A 85 -2.01 -0.06 0.59
N THR A 86 -2.78 -0.63 -0.34
CA THR A 86 -3.17 0.05 -1.59
C THR A 86 -4.22 1.11 -1.31
N LEU A 87 -5.19 0.81 -0.45
CA LEU A 87 -6.19 1.78 -0.02
C LEU A 87 -5.53 2.94 0.72
N MET A 88 -4.64 2.65 1.69
CA MET A 88 -3.94 3.70 2.44
C MET A 88 -3.12 4.61 1.52
N ILE A 89 -2.30 4.05 0.62
CA ILE A 89 -1.51 4.82 -0.34
C ILE A 89 -2.40 5.66 -1.27
N ASN A 90 -3.53 5.11 -1.73
CA ASN A 90 -4.46 5.86 -2.57
C ASN A 90 -5.12 7.03 -1.82
N LEU A 91 -5.49 6.85 -0.56
CA LEU A 91 -6.04 7.93 0.25
C LEU A 91 -4.99 9.02 0.51
N ILE A 92 -3.76 8.66 0.88
CA ILE A 92 -2.66 9.62 1.06
C ILE A 92 -2.44 10.40 -0.24
N ARG A 93 -2.23 9.70 -1.37
CA ARG A 93 -1.98 10.31 -2.68
C ARG A 93 -3.05 11.33 -3.07
N ASN A 94 -4.31 11.06 -2.76
CA ASN A 94 -5.42 11.84 -3.28
C ASN A 94 -5.98 12.84 -2.26
N LEU A 95 -5.75 12.68 -0.97
CA LEU A 95 -6.34 13.53 0.07
C LEU A 95 -5.31 14.38 0.81
N THR A 96 -4.01 14.21 0.54
CA THR A 96 -2.93 15.06 1.06
C THR A 96 -2.10 15.65 -0.08
N ASP A 97 -1.15 16.51 0.27
CA ASP A 97 -0.19 17.11 -0.67
C ASP A 97 1.04 16.22 -0.93
N ILE A 98 1.07 15.00 -0.37
CA ILE A 98 2.18 14.07 -0.55
C ILE A 98 2.19 13.54 -1.99
N GLN A 99 3.26 13.84 -2.71
CA GLN A 99 3.43 13.41 -4.10
C GLN A 99 3.85 11.94 -4.16
N ILE A 100 2.89 11.07 -4.45
CA ILE A 100 3.15 9.63 -4.68
C ILE A 100 3.03 9.35 -6.17
N ARG A 101 4.12 8.95 -6.80
CA ARG A 101 4.23 8.64 -8.24
C ARG A 101 3.90 7.17 -8.49
N SER A 102 3.64 6.82 -9.75
CA SER A 102 3.42 5.41 -10.13
C SER A 102 4.70 4.75 -10.64
N GLU A 103 5.65 5.58 -11.07
CA GLU A 103 6.99 5.20 -11.49
C GLU A 103 7.90 4.96 -10.28
N LEU A 104 8.90 4.09 -10.45
CA LEU A 104 9.94 3.87 -9.46
C LEU A 104 10.81 5.13 -9.33
N PRO A 105 10.93 5.75 -8.14
CA PRO A 105 11.82 6.88 -7.93
C PRO A 105 13.30 6.52 -8.06
N SER A 106 14.14 7.51 -8.34
CA SER A 106 15.61 7.35 -8.29
C SER A 106 16.06 7.02 -6.85
N PRO A 107 17.11 6.22 -6.64
CA PRO A 107 17.67 5.93 -5.32
C PRO A 107 18.04 7.18 -4.49
N THR A 108 18.29 8.32 -5.15
CA THR A 108 18.62 9.59 -4.48
C THR A 108 17.40 10.36 -3.96
N GLN A 109 16.18 9.94 -4.32
CA GLN A 109 14.94 10.59 -3.91
C GLN A 109 14.41 9.94 -2.64
N VAL A 110 14.50 10.63 -1.51
CA VAL A 110 14.25 10.06 -0.17
C VAL A 110 13.10 10.77 0.56
N SER A 111 12.14 11.33 -0.17
CA SER A 111 10.94 11.88 0.46
C SER A 111 9.96 10.76 0.82
N VAL A 112 9.05 11.03 1.76
CA VAL A 112 8.00 10.07 2.11
C VAL A 112 7.14 9.68 0.90
N GLY A 113 6.94 10.61 -0.03
CA GLY A 113 6.24 10.32 -1.29
C GLY A 113 7.00 9.32 -2.17
N ASP A 114 8.33 9.39 -2.17
CA ASP A 114 9.18 8.45 -2.91
C ASP A 114 9.13 7.05 -2.26
N ASP A 115 9.19 6.95 -0.94
CA ASP A 115 9.13 5.66 -0.22
C ASP A 115 7.80 4.95 -0.45
N LEU A 116 6.68 5.69 -0.37
CA LEU A 116 5.36 5.16 -0.70
C LEU A 116 5.25 4.76 -2.17
N SER A 117 5.94 5.46 -3.08
CA SER A 117 6.00 5.11 -4.50
C SER A 117 6.76 3.81 -4.73
N ARG A 118 7.90 3.59 -4.05
CA ARG A 118 8.66 2.33 -4.10
C ARG A 118 7.82 1.16 -3.62
N ILE A 119 7.17 1.30 -2.45
CA ILE A 119 6.29 0.26 -1.89
C ILE A 119 5.16 -0.08 -2.86
N GLN A 120 4.49 0.92 -3.43
CA GLN A 120 3.43 0.68 -4.41
C GLN A 120 3.97 -0.03 -5.66
N TYR A 121 5.09 0.44 -6.20
CA TYR A 121 5.70 -0.10 -7.41
C TYR A 121 6.06 -1.57 -7.22
N TYR A 122 6.80 -1.91 -6.15
CA TYR A 122 7.21 -3.28 -5.88
C TYR A 122 6.04 -4.20 -5.52
N ARG A 123 5.01 -3.70 -4.84
CA ARG A 123 3.77 -4.47 -4.63
C ARG A 123 3.14 -4.89 -5.96
N ILE A 124 3.00 -3.96 -6.90
CA ILE A 124 2.43 -4.24 -8.21
C ILE A 124 3.35 -5.21 -8.98
N LYS A 125 4.66 -4.93 -8.99
CA LYS A 125 5.66 -5.76 -9.67
C LYS A 125 5.60 -7.21 -9.19
N ILE A 126 5.64 -7.44 -7.88
CA ILE A 126 5.62 -8.78 -7.27
C ILE A 126 4.27 -9.47 -7.50
N ALA A 127 3.16 -8.76 -7.37
CA ALA A 127 1.83 -9.34 -7.57
C ALA A 127 1.54 -9.74 -9.04
N HIS A 128 2.25 -9.15 -10.00
CA HIS A 128 2.10 -9.45 -11.43
C HIS A 128 3.20 -10.40 -11.96
N MET A 129 4.11 -10.88 -11.12
CA MET A 129 5.07 -11.90 -11.57
C MET A 129 4.34 -13.22 -11.84
N ASP A 130 4.52 -13.76 -13.04
CA ASP A 130 3.97 -15.07 -13.42
C ASP A 130 4.65 -16.22 -12.66
N SER A 131 5.91 -16.03 -12.26
CA SER A 131 6.69 -16.95 -11.43
C SER A 131 6.81 -16.43 -10.01
N CYS A 132 6.61 -17.30 -9.02
CA CYS A 132 6.92 -17.01 -7.61
C CYS A 132 8.44 -17.09 -7.34
N MET A 133 9.28 -16.56 -8.23
CA MET A 133 10.74 -16.67 -8.21
C MET A 133 11.35 -15.29 -8.41
N VAL A 134 12.28 -14.91 -7.52
CA VAL A 134 13.06 -13.67 -7.60
C VAL A 134 14.55 -14.02 -7.57
N GLU A 135 15.26 -13.73 -8.66
CA GLU A 135 16.71 -13.95 -8.75
C GLU A 135 17.47 -13.18 -7.66
N ASP A 136 18.62 -13.70 -7.22
CA ASP A 136 19.41 -13.10 -6.13
C ASP A 136 19.83 -11.65 -6.40
N GLY A 137 20.18 -11.33 -7.66
CA GLY A 137 20.54 -9.96 -8.05
C GLY A 137 19.38 -8.98 -7.87
N ASP A 138 18.20 -9.39 -8.33
CA ASP A 138 16.95 -8.63 -8.20
C ASP A 138 16.50 -8.53 -6.74
N PHE A 139 16.66 -9.60 -5.95
CA PHE A 139 16.30 -9.62 -4.55
C PHE A 139 17.01 -8.51 -3.77
N ASN A 140 18.33 -8.36 -3.93
CA ASN A 140 19.09 -7.34 -3.22
C ASN A 140 18.65 -5.93 -3.60
N ILE A 141 18.42 -5.67 -4.90
CA ILE A 141 17.92 -4.37 -5.38
C ILE A 141 16.56 -4.05 -4.78
N TYR A 142 15.63 -5.02 -4.82
CA TYR A 142 14.27 -4.80 -4.32
C TYR A 142 14.27 -4.62 -2.81
N TRP A 143 15.08 -5.39 -2.09
CA TRP A 143 15.20 -5.30 -0.65
C TRP A 143 15.75 -3.94 -0.22
N GLU A 144 16.86 -3.50 -0.82
CA GLU A 144 17.49 -2.21 -0.50
C GLU A 144 16.55 -1.04 -0.81
N ASP A 145 15.85 -1.06 -1.95
CA ASP A 145 14.91 0.01 -2.31
C ASP A 145 13.72 0.08 -1.35
N ILE A 146 13.15 -1.07 -0.93
CA ILE A 146 11.95 -1.10 -0.08
C ILE A 146 12.29 -0.83 1.39
N ALA A 147 13.48 -1.24 1.84
CA ALA A 147 13.88 -1.16 3.24
C ALA A 147 14.58 0.15 3.63
N GLN A 148 14.62 1.14 2.72
CA GLN A 148 15.09 2.50 3.01
C GLN A 148 14.29 3.21 4.10
#